data_AF-Q2YB81-F1
#
_entry.id   AF-Q2YB81-F1
#
_cell.length_a   1.000
_cell.length_b   1.000
_cell.length_c   1.000
_cell.angle_alpha   90.00
_cell.angle_beta   90.00
_cell.angle_gamma   90.00
#
_symmetry.space_group_name_H-M   'P 1'
#
loop_
_entity.id
_entity.type
_entity.pdbx_description
1 polymer ?
#
loop_
_entity_poly.entity_id
_entity_poly.type
_entity_poly.pdbx_seq_one_letter_code
_entity_poly.pdbx_strand_id
1 'polypeptide(L)'
;MSESKSAISIALGRPPYQKEFHNIEELQKWFADERNKFEWIQKVTFADVTHDRNYLEKLWGKINGWHAAISKLIADWKSHAHDEKELEKTIQAHKNSLLGELKAEEILLSSSSEMEFIFGLRRRRSDLVAAYALCFLMDLDVPSTNDATEGMFWVLRYREGSTATVESQAHALEALAAKWNASFQEQRSKNQEAADNQNNSLATLIGEVKSLKREASVLLNQQSTDYESHKNQLEVDLKSIKTAFSSELGLKEPVNYWQAKLRYHRWVLCCMAVVTLFVAGAAIYCFICAAYQFSHADIGRIPLLHLSILFAISTAGIWLTRICSKIFISNLHLRTDAHERVTMCKTYLALLAIDKGITETDRQLMLQTLFRPSSTGFIKEDGPSGVFELAKIWERRGG
;
A
#
# COMPACT_ATOMS: atom_id res chain seq x y z
N MET A 1 26.15 66.65 83.60
CA MET A 1 27.09 66.01 82.65
C MET A 1 27.28 64.57 83.03
N SER A 2 26.66 63.67 82.27
CA SER A 2 27.04 62.26 82.10
C SER A 2 26.23 61.76 80.90
N GLU A 3 26.54 62.33 79.74
CA GLU A 3 26.21 61.78 78.43
C GLU A 3 26.92 60.42 78.25
N SER A 4 26.44 59.63 77.29
CA SER A 4 26.86 58.27 76.93
C SER A 4 26.05 57.12 77.58
N LYS A 5 24.72 57.13 77.39
CA LYS A 5 24.08 55.88 76.92
C LYS A 5 24.31 55.85 75.42
N SER A 6 25.09 54.90 74.95
CA SER A 6 25.30 54.61 73.53
C SER A 6 23.93 54.27 72.92
N ALA A 7 23.20 55.28 72.44
CA ALA A 7 21.91 55.07 71.78
C ALA A 7 22.20 54.44 70.43
N ILE A 8 22.17 53.12 70.36
CA ILE A 8 22.40 52.38 69.12
C ILE A 8 21.23 52.66 68.19
N SER A 9 21.41 53.61 67.27
CA SER A 9 20.40 53.98 66.28
C SER A 9 20.41 52.98 65.12
N ILE A 10 19.25 52.40 64.85
CA ILE A 10 19.03 51.61 63.62
C ILE A 10 18.24 52.47 62.67
N ALA A 11 18.86 52.88 61.56
CA ALA A 11 18.17 53.47 60.43
C ALA A 11 17.67 52.36 59.50
N LEU A 12 16.35 52.26 59.33
CA LEU A 12 15.71 51.35 58.35
C LEU A 12 15.12 52.15 57.20
N GLY A 13 15.30 51.68 55.96
CA GLY A 13 14.66 52.23 54.75
C GLY A 13 15.59 52.97 53.78
N ARG A 14 15.02 53.33 52.62
CA ARG A 14 15.67 54.17 51.60
C ARG A 14 15.58 55.66 51.99
N PRO A 15 16.61 56.50 51.74
CA PRO A 15 16.46 57.95 51.81
C PRO A 15 15.36 58.44 50.84
N PRO A 16 14.49 59.41 51.21
CA PRO A 16 14.44 60.15 52.48
C PRO A 16 13.65 59.47 53.61
N TYR A 17 13.09 58.27 53.39
CA TYR A 17 12.14 57.59 54.27
C TYR A 17 12.82 56.73 55.35
N GLN A 18 13.92 57.20 55.94
CA GLN A 18 14.61 56.47 57.00
C GLN A 18 13.93 56.68 58.35
N LYS A 19 13.77 55.59 59.12
CA LYS A 19 13.36 55.66 60.53
C LYS A 19 14.50 55.22 61.43
N GLU A 20 14.79 56.05 62.43
CA GLU A 20 15.74 55.74 63.49
C GLU A 20 15.02 55.30 64.75
N PHE A 21 15.54 54.26 65.39
CA PHE A 21 15.02 53.73 66.65
C PHE A 21 16.10 53.84 67.73
N HIS A 22 15.73 54.33 68.91
CA HIS A 22 16.67 54.50 70.03
C HIS A 22 16.42 53.52 71.19
N ASN A 23 15.32 52.76 71.14
CA ASN A 23 15.02 51.72 72.12
C ASN A 23 14.33 50.51 71.44
N ILE A 24 14.46 49.34 72.08
CA ILE A 24 13.95 48.07 71.54
C ILE A 24 12.42 47.95 71.60
N GLU A 25 11.78 48.58 72.57
CA GLU A 25 10.32 48.54 72.74
C GLU A 25 9.61 49.30 71.60
N GLU A 26 10.17 50.42 71.19
CA GLU A 26 9.75 51.25 70.07
C GLU A 26 9.95 50.52 68.74
N LEU A 27 11.11 49.87 68.54
CA LEU A 27 11.35 49.03 67.38
C LEU A 27 10.34 47.86 67.31
N GLN A 28 10.11 47.18 68.44
CA GLN A 28 9.18 46.04 68.50
C GLN A 28 7.74 46.47 68.23
N LYS A 29 7.29 47.57 68.83
CA LYS A 29 5.94 48.09 68.63
C LYS A 29 5.74 48.55 67.19
N TRP A 30 6.68 49.33 66.66
CA TRP A 30 6.62 49.76 65.27
C TRP A 30 6.63 48.58 64.31
N PHE A 31 7.50 47.60 64.52
CA PHE A 31 7.61 46.43 63.63
C PHE A 31 6.32 45.59 63.60
N ALA A 32 5.64 45.46 64.75
CA ALA A 32 4.34 44.79 64.81
C ALA A 32 3.30 45.54 63.95
N ASP A 33 3.20 46.87 64.11
CA ASP A 33 2.29 47.70 63.32
C ASP A 33 2.65 47.68 61.83
N GLU A 34 3.94 47.68 61.51
CA GLU A 34 4.46 47.63 60.15
C GLU A 34 4.07 46.33 59.47
N ARG A 35 4.35 45.19 60.10
CA ARG A 35 4.02 43.85 59.60
C ARG A 35 2.54 43.69 59.31
N ASN A 36 1.67 44.21 60.19
CA ASN A 36 0.21 44.16 60.02
C ASN A 36 -0.24 44.83 58.71
N LYS A 37 0.44 45.89 58.26
CA LYS A 37 0.11 46.60 57.00
C LYS A 37 0.46 45.81 55.74
N PHE A 38 1.30 44.77 55.84
CA PHE A 38 1.70 43.91 54.72
C PHE A 38 0.97 42.56 54.69
N GLU A 39 0.15 42.23 55.71
CA GLU A 39 -0.58 40.95 55.78
C GLU A 39 -1.49 40.68 54.57
N TRP A 40 -1.99 41.73 53.93
CA TRP A 40 -2.84 41.58 52.74
C TRP A 40 -2.11 40.89 51.59
N ILE A 41 -0.79 41.08 51.46
CA ILE A 41 0.01 40.46 50.41
C ILE A 41 0.07 38.96 50.63
N GLN A 42 0.20 38.52 51.88
CA GLN A 42 0.10 37.11 52.24
C GLN A 42 -1.26 36.54 51.82
N LYS A 43 -2.35 37.26 52.15
CA LYS A 43 -3.72 36.82 51.80
C LYS A 43 -3.91 36.70 50.29
N VAL A 44 -3.42 37.65 49.50
CA VAL A 44 -3.53 37.62 48.03
C VAL A 44 -2.64 36.52 47.42
N THR A 45 -1.44 36.32 47.96
CA THR A 45 -0.49 35.30 47.47
C THR A 45 -1.04 33.88 47.63
N PHE A 46 -1.78 33.63 48.71
CA PHE A 46 -2.33 32.30 49.04
C PHE A 46 -3.84 32.19 48.82
N ALA A 47 -4.47 33.19 48.19
CA ALA A 47 -5.86 33.09 47.74
C ALA A 47 -5.93 32.14 46.52
N ASP A 48 -7.06 31.43 46.38
CA ASP A 48 -7.32 30.32 45.45
C ASP A 48 -7.31 30.74 43.95
N VAL A 49 -6.13 31.16 43.44
CA VAL A 49 -5.91 31.62 42.07
C VAL A 49 -4.88 30.71 41.40
N THR A 50 -5.38 29.77 40.61
CA THR A 50 -4.65 28.58 40.13
C THR A 50 -3.70 28.79 38.94
N HIS A 51 -3.29 30.01 38.55
CA HIS A 51 -2.43 30.15 37.36
C HIS A 51 -1.18 31.05 37.49
N ASP A 52 -1.00 31.84 38.56
CA ASP A 52 0.12 32.82 38.62
C ASP A 52 0.82 32.94 40.00
N ARG A 53 0.65 31.93 40.86
CA ARG A 53 1.14 31.94 42.26
C ARG A 53 2.65 32.20 42.40
N ASN A 54 3.45 31.74 41.43
CA ASN A 54 4.91 31.88 41.47
C ASN A 54 5.40 33.33 41.53
N TYR A 55 4.68 34.29 40.93
CA TYR A 55 5.09 35.70 40.92
C TYR A 55 4.83 36.38 42.26
N LEU A 56 3.65 36.14 42.84
CA LEU A 56 3.26 36.67 44.13
C LEU A 56 4.04 36.01 45.28
N GLU A 57 4.44 34.74 45.14
CA GLU A 57 5.32 34.08 46.09
C GLU A 57 6.73 34.70 46.12
N LYS A 58 7.28 35.12 44.97
CA LYS A 58 8.55 35.87 44.93
C LYS A 58 8.43 37.20 45.67
N LEU A 59 7.33 37.93 45.46
CA LEU A 59 7.05 39.19 46.16
C LEU A 59 6.92 38.97 47.68
N TRP A 60 6.10 38.00 48.09
CA TRP A 60 5.94 37.65 49.50
C TRP A 60 7.25 37.20 50.13
N GLY A 61 8.07 36.43 49.40
CA GLY A 61 9.40 36.00 49.83
C GLY A 61 10.33 37.18 50.13
N LYS A 62 10.36 38.21 49.27
CA LYS A 62 11.15 39.43 49.51
C LYS A 62 10.69 40.17 50.76
N ILE A 63 9.38 40.35 50.93
CA ILE A 63 8.81 41.04 52.10
C ILE A 63 9.08 40.26 53.39
N ASN A 64 8.84 38.95 53.36
CA ASN A 64 9.07 38.10 54.52
C ASN A 64 10.56 38.00 54.89
N GLY A 65 11.47 38.12 53.92
CA GLY A 65 12.92 38.11 54.16
C GLY A 65 13.37 39.21 55.10
N TRP A 66 13.02 40.47 54.81
CA TRP A 66 13.40 41.59 55.69
C TRP A 66 12.60 41.61 57.01
N HIS A 67 11.34 41.14 57.00
CA HIS A 67 10.59 40.93 58.25
C HIS A 67 11.26 39.90 59.16
N ALA A 68 11.76 38.79 58.60
CA ALA A 68 12.48 37.76 59.36
C ALA A 68 13.81 38.30 59.92
N ALA A 69 14.54 39.09 59.14
CA ALA A 69 15.77 39.72 59.57
C ALA A 69 15.57 40.68 60.76
N ILE A 70 14.51 41.52 60.75
CA ILE A 70 14.17 42.38 61.88
C ILE A 70 13.68 41.57 63.08
N SER A 71 12.90 40.52 62.86
CA SER A 71 12.45 39.62 63.94
C SER A 71 13.63 38.96 64.64
N LYS A 72 14.64 38.51 63.88
CA LYS A 72 15.88 37.94 64.42
C LYS A 72 16.69 38.97 65.19
N LEU A 73 16.84 40.18 64.65
CA LEU A 73 17.48 41.29 65.36
C LEU A 73 16.79 41.57 66.70
N ILE A 74 15.46 41.63 66.76
CA ILE A 74 14.72 41.86 68.01
C ILE A 74 14.96 40.71 69.02
N ALA A 75 15.03 39.46 68.54
CA ALA A 75 15.31 38.30 69.39
C ALA A 75 16.74 38.32 69.94
N ASP A 76 17.72 38.60 69.08
CA ASP A 76 19.14 38.66 69.44
C ASP A 76 19.47 39.87 70.32
N TRP A 77 18.75 40.98 70.15
CA TRP A 77 18.82 42.13 71.06
C TRP A 77 18.35 41.77 72.48
N LYS A 78 17.27 40.99 72.60
CA LYS A 78 16.74 40.55 73.90
C LYS A 78 17.68 39.58 74.62
N SER A 79 18.37 38.69 73.90
CA SER A 79 19.27 37.71 74.49
C SER A 79 20.59 38.32 74.99
N HIS A 80 21.06 39.41 74.37
CA HIS A 80 22.31 40.10 74.74
C HIS A 80 22.08 41.40 75.53
N ALA A 81 20.86 41.65 76.03
CA ALA A 81 20.48 42.88 76.71
C ALA A 81 21.27 43.17 78.02
N HIS A 82 22.07 42.22 78.51
CA HIS A 82 22.84 42.35 79.75
C HIS A 82 24.34 42.59 79.51
N ASP A 83 24.82 42.55 78.26
CA ASP A 83 26.22 42.79 77.87
C ASP A 83 26.30 43.85 76.76
N GLU A 84 26.73 45.06 77.11
CA GLU A 84 26.76 46.21 76.20
C GLU A 84 27.71 45.99 75.01
N LYS A 85 28.84 45.28 75.21
CA LYS A 85 29.82 45.04 74.14
C LYS A 85 29.34 43.99 73.15
N GLU A 86 28.75 42.90 73.67
CA GLU A 86 28.22 41.84 72.80
C GLU A 86 26.95 42.32 72.08
N LEU A 87 26.15 43.19 72.70
CA LEU A 87 25.00 43.85 72.09
C LEU A 87 25.41 44.75 70.92
N GLU A 88 26.40 45.63 71.10
CA GLU A 88 26.89 46.52 70.04
C GLU A 88 27.42 45.73 68.84
N LYS A 89 28.21 44.68 69.11
CA LYS A 89 28.73 43.77 68.08
C LYS A 89 27.60 43.04 67.33
N THR A 90 26.58 42.58 68.05
CA THR A 90 25.41 41.90 67.46
C THR A 90 24.61 42.83 66.57
N ILE A 91 24.40 44.09 66.98
CA ILE A 91 23.66 45.07 66.18
C ILE A 91 24.46 45.49 64.96
N GLN A 92 25.77 45.68 65.08
CA GLN A 92 26.62 45.95 63.91
C GLN A 92 26.66 44.77 62.94
N ALA A 93 26.70 43.54 63.44
CA ALA A 93 26.61 42.34 62.61
C ALA A 93 25.28 42.28 61.85
N HIS A 94 24.15 42.55 62.52
CA HIS A 94 22.83 42.59 61.88
C HIS A 94 22.69 43.76 60.91
N LYS A 95 23.25 44.93 61.22
CA LYS A 95 23.28 46.08 60.31
C LYS A 95 24.05 45.73 59.04
N ASN A 96 25.21 45.07 59.17
CA ASN A 96 25.99 44.61 58.03
C ASN A 96 25.27 43.51 57.24
N SER A 97 24.55 42.60 57.92
CA SER A 97 23.72 41.57 57.27
C SER A 97 22.53 42.17 56.52
N LEU A 98 21.83 43.13 57.14
CA LEU A 98 20.68 43.84 56.56
C LEU A 98 21.10 44.72 55.39
N LEU A 99 22.31 45.29 55.39
CA LEU A 99 22.84 46.09 54.29
C LEU A 99 23.55 45.24 53.22
N GLY A 100 23.98 44.02 53.58
CA GLY A 100 24.72 43.11 52.70
C GLY A 100 23.85 42.09 51.96
N GLU A 101 22.84 41.50 52.62
CA GLU A 101 21.94 40.50 52.02
C GLU A 101 20.73 41.13 51.34
N LEU A 102 20.26 42.27 51.85
CA LEU A 102 19.18 43.06 51.27
C LEU A 102 19.84 44.36 50.84
N LYS A 103 19.86 44.68 49.54
CA LYS A 103 20.27 46.04 49.15
C LYS A 103 19.33 46.99 49.89
N ALA A 104 19.81 48.13 50.43
CA ALA A 104 18.95 49.09 51.13
C ALA A 104 17.73 49.53 50.29
N GLU A 105 17.84 49.36 48.97
CA GLU A 105 16.77 49.50 48.01
C GLU A 105 15.64 48.46 48.19
N GLU A 106 15.88 47.23 48.58
CA GLU A 106 14.82 46.20 48.62
C GLU A 106 13.87 46.30 49.82
N ILE A 107 14.15 47.19 50.80
CA ILE A 107 13.31 47.42 51.98
C ILE A 107 12.29 48.52 51.68
N LEU A 108 11.03 48.11 51.46
CA LEU A 108 9.90 49.03 51.30
C LEU A 108 9.17 49.22 52.61
N LEU A 109 9.22 50.44 53.14
CA LEU A 109 8.46 50.83 54.34
C LEU A 109 7.05 51.28 53.95
N SER A 110 6.06 51.01 54.79
CA SER A 110 4.67 51.44 54.62
C SER A 110 4.50 52.96 54.58
N SER A 111 5.49 53.71 55.09
CA SER A 111 5.55 55.17 55.04
C SER A 111 6.27 55.72 53.80
N SER A 112 6.74 54.85 52.90
CA SER A 112 7.33 55.29 51.63
C SER A 112 6.25 55.79 50.67
N SER A 113 6.62 56.73 49.81
CA SER A 113 5.70 57.26 48.77
C SER A 113 5.18 56.18 47.83
N GLU A 114 5.99 55.16 47.59
CA GLU A 114 5.71 54.00 46.77
C GLU A 114 4.61 53.15 47.42
N MET A 115 4.74 52.88 48.73
CA MET A 115 3.73 52.11 49.45
C MET A 115 2.43 52.89 49.68
N GLU A 116 2.48 54.22 49.88
CA GLU A 116 1.27 55.04 49.93
C GLU A 116 0.50 54.97 48.61
N PHE A 117 1.21 55.01 47.48
CA PHE A 117 0.62 54.79 46.16
C PHE A 117 -0.02 53.40 46.03
N ILE A 118 0.68 52.33 46.44
CA ILE A 118 0.16 50.95 46.39
C ILE A 118 -1.07 50.80 47.29
N PHE A 119 -1.08 51.38 48.50
CA PHE A 119 -2.27 51.39 49.36
C PHE A 119 -3.42 52.18 48.75
N GLY A 120 -3.13 53.27 48.04
CA GLY A 120 -4.12 54.02 47.26
C GLY A 120 -4.72 53.15 46.16
N LEU A 121 -3.89 52.41 45.42
CA LEU A 121 -4.32 51.53 44.34
C LEU A 121 -5.20 50.39 44.87
N ARG A 122 -4.82 49.81 46.01
CA ARG A 122 -5.58 48.79 46.73
C ARG A 122 -7.01 49.23 47.05
N ARG A 123 -7.18 50.45 47.57
CA ARG A 123 -8.50 51.01 47.93
C ARG A 123 -9.38 51.31 46.71
N ARG A 124 -8.76 51.64 45.57
CA ARG A 124 -9.47 52.11 44.36
C ARG A 124 -9.77 51.00 43.35
N ARG A 125 -8.98 49.94 43.32
CA ARG A 125 -9.04 48.86 42.33
C ARG A 125 -9.29 47.52 43.01
N SER A 126 -8.22 46.78 43.28
CA SER A 126 -8.28 45.49 43.96
C SER A 126 -6.96 45.19 44.65
N ASP A 127 -6.99 44.27 45.61
CA ASP A 127 -5.79 43.79 46.29
C ASP A 127 -4.85 43.08 45.28
N LEU A 128 -5.38 42.42 44.24
CA LEU A 128 -4.58 41.72 43.23
C LEU A 128 -3.83 42.68 42.29
N VAL A 129 -4.50 43.72 41.79
CA VAL A 129 -3.87 44.77 40.95
C VAL A 129 -2.78 45.50 41.73
N ALA A 130 -3.02 45.79 43.02
CA ALA A 130 -2.02 46.40 43.90
C ALA A 130 -0.81 45.47 44.13
N ALA A 131 -1.01 44.17 44.23
CA ALA A 131 0.07 43.20 44.38
C ALA A 131 0.96 43.14 43.12
N TYR A 132 0.36 43.08 41.92
CA TYR A 132 1.14 43.09 40.67
C TYR A 132 1.83 44.42 40.40
N ALA A 133 1.20 45.54 40.76
CA ALA A 133 1.86 46.85 40.75
C ALA A 133 3.10 46.85 41.66
N LEU A 134 3.00 46.27 42.86
CA LEU A 134 4.12 46.18 43.77
C LEU A 134 5.23 45.25 43.23
N CYS A 135 4.89 44.12 42.60
CA CYS A 135 5.86 43.27 41.90
C CYS A 135 6.67 44.08 40.88
N PHE A 136 5.99 44.82 40.01
CA PHE A 136 6.64 45.60 38.96
C PHE A 136 7.46 46.78 39.52
N LEU A 137 7.03 47.40 40.62
CA LEU A 137 7.78 48.46 41.30
C LEU A 137 9.09 47.94 41.91
N MET A 138 9.10 46.69 42.37
CA MET A 138 10.27 45.97 42.90
C MET A 138 11.11 45.26 41.81
N ASP A 139 10.84 45.56 40.54
CA ASP A 139 11.47 44.94 39.36
C ASP A 139 11.39 43.40 39.37
N LEU A 140 10.26 42.86 39.85
CA LEU A 140 9.91 41.43 39.77
C LEU A 140 9.11 41.15 38.50
N ASP A 141 9.27 39.94 37.96
CA ASP A 141 8.43 39.46 36.86
C ASP A 141 6.94 39.49 37.24
N VAL A 142 6.08 39.76 36.27
CA VAL A 142 4.63 39.77 36.41
C VAL A 142 3.99 38.94 35.29
N PRO A 143 2.85 38.28 35.54
CA PRO A 143 2.17 37.48 34.53
C PRO A 143 1.51 38.36 33.46
N SER A 144 1.16 37.76 32.32
CA SER A 144 0.46 38.45 31.23
C SER A 144 -1.07 38.45 31.42
N THR A 145 -1.55 38.84 32.61
CA THR A 145 -2.98 38.93 32.92
C THR A 145 -3.48 40.37 32.90
N ASN A 146 -4.79 40.56 32.76
CA ASN A 146 -5.40 41.89 32.75
C ASN A 146 -5.06 42.67 34.02
N ASP A 147 -5.17 42.04 35.20
CA ASP A 147 -4.84 42.68 36.49
C ASP A 147 -3.37 43.07 36.60
N ALA A 148 -2.47 42.25 36.05
CA ALA A 148 -1.04 42.54 36.03
C ALA A 148 -0.70 43.68 35.08
N THR A 149 -1.28 43.70 33.87
CA THR A 149 -1.11 44.81 32.92
C THR A 149 -1.67 46.13 33.47
N GLU A 150 -2.78 46.09 34.20
CA GLU A 150 -3.32 47.26 34.90
C GLU A 150 -2.35 47.72 36.01
N GLY A 151 -1.83 46.81 36.82
CA GLY A 151 -0.84 47.12 37.86
C GLY A 151 0.44 47.77 37.31
N MET A 152 1.01 47.22 36.24
CA MET A 152 2.18 47.78 35.54
C MET A 152 1.92 49.20 35.03
N PHE A 153 0.75 49.40 34.41
CA PHE A 153 0.34 50.71 33.91
C PHE A 153 0.36 51.76 35.01
N TRP A 154 -0.27 51.49 36.16
CA TRP A 154 -0.32 52.46 37.26
C TRP A 154 1.07 52.80 37.82
N VAL A 155 1.99 51.84 37.88
CA VAL A 155 3.37 52.08 38.35
C VAL A 155 4.16 52.93 37.37
N LEU A 156 4.02 52.70 36.06
CA LEU A 156 4.65 53.56 35.04
C LEU A 156 4.18 55.01 35.19
N ARG A 157 2.89 55.20 35.45
CA ARG A 157 2.28 56.53 35.68
C ARG A 157 2.77 57.19 36.96
N TYR A 158 2.95 56.41 38.02
CA TYR A 158 3.57 56.87 39.27
C TYR A 158 5.02 57.34 39.04
N ARG A 159 5.81 56.57 38.27
CA ARG A 159 7.18 56.93 37.88
C ARG A 159 7.26 58.19 37.00
N GLU A 160 6.22 58.47 36.20
CA GLU A 160 6.10 59.69 35.38
C GLU A 160 5.66 60.95 36.16
N GLY A 161 5.32 60.84 37.45
CA GLY A 161 5.20 62.00 38.35
C GLY A 161 3.91 62.84 38.27
N SER A 162 2.78 62.31 37.78
CA SER A 162 1.56 63.11 37.55
C SER A 162 0.31 62.56 38.26
N THR A 163 -0.13 63.24 39.33
CA THR A 163 -1.36 62.93 40.10
C THR A 163 -2.54 63.87 39.79
N ALA A 164 -2.41 64.81 38.84
CA ALA A 164 -3.35 65.93 38.67
C ALA A 164 -4.43 65.79 37.57
N THR A 165 -4.60 64.61 36.97
CA THR A 165 -5.49 64.45 35.77
C THR A 165 -6.34 63.19 35.84
N VAL A 166 -6.76 62.79 37.04
CA VAL A 166 -7.41 61.48 37.27
C VAL A 166 -8.72 61.33 36.49
N GLU A 167 -9.57 62.36 36.37
CA GLU A 167 -10.85 62.25 35.63
C GLU A 167 -10.70 62.30 34.11
N SER A 168 -9.92 63.24 33.56
CA SER A 168 -9.71 63.35 32.12
C SER A 168 -8.93 62.16 31.56
N GLN A 169 -8.04 61.56 32.38
CA GLN A 169 -7.31 60.36 32.00
C GLN A 169 -8.08 59.07 32.31
N ALA A 170 -8.98 59.05 33.29
CA ALA A 170 -9.93 57.96 33.46
C ALA A 170 -10.84 57.84 32.23
N HIS A 171 -11.35 58.95 31.70
CA HIS A 171 -12.09 58.94 30.44
C HIS A 171 -11.24 58.52 29.24
N ALA A 172 -9.97 58.95 29.17
CA ALA A 172 -9.05 58.48 28.13
C ALA A 172 -8.75 56.97 28.24
N LEU A 173 -8.67 56.43 29.46
CA LEU A 173 -8.51 55.00 29.75
C LEU A 173 -9.77 54.20 29.42
N GLU A 174 -10.96 54.70 29.75
CA GLU A 174 -12.22 54.07 29.38
C GLU A 174 -12.35 54.03 27.85
N ALA A 175 -11.98 55.12 27.16
CA ALA A 175 -11.95 55.16 25.70
C ALA A 175 -10.90 54.20 25.11
N LEU A 176 -9.70 54.11 25.70
CA LEU A 176 -8.65 53.18 25.27
C LEU A 176 -9.07 51.73 25.52
N ALA A 177 -9.59 51.42 26.70
CA ALA A 177 -10.08 50.10 27.07
C ALA A 177 -11.25 49.68 26.19
N ALA A 178 -12.19 50.58 25.89
CA ALA A 178 -13.27 50.33 24.94
C ALA A 178 -12.72 50.05 23.53
N LYS A 179 -11.75 50.84 23.06
CA LYS A 179 -11.10 50.63 21.75
C LYS A 179 -10.33 49.32 21.68
N TRP A 180 -9.59 48.98 22.73
CA TRP A 180 -8.88 47.71 22.82
C TRP A 180 -9.86 46.55 22.87
N ASN A 181 -10.92 46.64 23.67
CA ASN A 181 -11.93 45.60 23.76
C ASN A 181 -12.61 45.38 22.39
N ALA A 182 -12.92 46.47 21.67
CA ALA A 182 -13.43 46.40 20.30
C ALA A 182 -12.42 45.73 19.34
N SER A 183 -11.15 46.12 19.40
CA SER A 183 -10.09 45.52 18.57
C SER A 183 -9.84 44.05 18.91
N PHE A 184 -9.90 43.67 20.18
CA PHE A 184 -9.78 42.28 20.63
C PHE A 184 -10.98 41.46 20.19
N GLN A 185 -12.19 42.02 20.26
CA GLN A 185 -13.39 41.36 19.74
C GLN A 185 -13.32 41.17 18.23
N GLU A 186 -12.87 42.18 17.48
CA GLU A 186 -12.67 42.07 16.03
C GLU A 186 -11.58 41.05 15.67
N GLN A 187 -10.47 41.04 16.39
CA GLN A 187 -9.41 40.04 16.15
C GLN A 187 -9.91 38.63 16.49
N ARG A 188 -10.71 38.50 17.55
CA ARG A 188 -11.31 37.23 17.95
C ARG A 188 -12.33 36.75 16.92
N SER A 189 -13.17 37.62 16.37
CA SER A 189 -14.12 37.24 15.32
C SER A 189 -13.38 36.81 14.04
N LYS A 190 -12.34 37.54 13.62
CA LYS A 190 -11.49 37.16 12.48
C LYS A 190 -10.79 35.83 12.70
N ASN A 191 -10.23 35.59 13.89
CA ASN A 191 -9.60 34.33 14.22
C ASN A 191 -10.61 33.17 14.28
N GLN A 192 -11.81 33.42 14.81
CA GLN A 192 -12.90 32.44 14.84
C GLN A 192 -13.34 32.08 13.43
N GLU A 193 -13.57 33.07 12.56
CA GLU A 193 -13.92 32.87 11.16
C GLU A 193 -12.83 32.14 10.39
N ALA A 194 -11.55 32.47 10.63
CA ALA A 194 -10.41 31.75 10.06
C ALA A 194 -10.37 30.28 10.53
N ALA A 195 -10.61 30.03 11.82
CA ALA A 195 -10.66 28.68 12.38
C ALA A 195 -11.85 27.87 11.81
N ASP A 196 -13.02 28.49 11.67
CA ASP A 196 -14.22 27.86 11.10
C ASP A 196 -14.02 27.56 9.62
N ASN A 197 -13.44 28.48 8.85
CA ASN A 197 -13.08 28.27 7.45
C ASN A 197 -12.05 27.14 7.29
N GLN A 198 -11.04 27.09 8.16
CA GLN A 198 -10.05 26.02 8.15
C GLN A 198 -10.68 24.67 8.50
N ASN A 199 -11.54 24.61 9.52
CA ASN A 199 -12.27 23.39 9.90
C ASN A 199 -13.19 22.90 8.77
N ASN A 200 -13.89 23.81 8.10
CA ASN A 200 -14.73 23.47 6.95
C ASN A 200 -13.89 22.91 5.79
N SER A 201 -12.74 23.53 5.49
CA SER A 201 -11.83 23.03 4.45
C SER A 201 -11.27 21.64 4.80
N LEU A 202 -10.92 21.40 6.07
CA LEU A 202 -10.48 20.09 6.55
C LEU A 202 -11.59 19.05 6.44
N ALA A 203 -12.82 19.40 6.80
CA ALA A 203 -13.97 18.50 6.67
C ALA A 203 -14.21 18.10 5.20
N THR A 204 -14.10 19.06 4.27
CA THR A 204 -14.20 18.81 2.83
C THR A 204 -13.07 17.89 2.34
N LEU A 205 -11.82 18.19 2.69
CA LEU A 205 -10.66 17.35 2.33
C LEU A 205 -10.78 15.93 2.87
N ILE A 206 -11.25 15.76 4.12
CA ILE A 206 -11.51 14.43 4.71
C ILE A 206 -12.60 13.70 3.90
N GLY A 207 -13.64 14.42 3.47
CA GLY A 207 -14.67 13.88 2.59
C GLY A 207 -14.12 13.39 1.26
N GLU A 208 -13.30 14.20 0.59
CA GLU A 208 -12.64 13.88 -0.68
C GLU A 208 -11.67 12.70 -0.57
N VAL A 209 -10.84 12.66 0.47
CA VAL A 209 -9.94 11.53 0.72
C VAL A 209 -10.74 10.25 0.96
N LYS A 210 -11.88 10.34 1.66
CA LYS A 210 -12.74 9.19 1.90
C LYS A 210 -13.43 8.69 0.62
N SER A 211 -13.89 9.59 -0.25
CA SER A 211 -14.48 9.19 -1.54
C SER A 211 -13.41 8.60 -2.47
N LEU A 212 -12.24 9.23 -2.59
CA LEU A 212 -11.11 8.71 -3.37
C LEU A 212 -10.67 7.33 -2.89
N LYS A 213 -10.58 7.12 -1.57
CA LYS A 213 -10.25 5.81 -0.99
C LYS A 213 -11.31 4.76 -1.36
N ARG A 214 -12.59 5.13 -1.32
CA ARG A 214 -13.69 4.23 -1.69
C ARG A 214 -13.62 3.88 -3.18
N GLU A 215 -13.41 4.87 -4.05
CA GLU A 215 -13.26 4.67 -5.48
C GLU A 215 -12.05 3.77 -5.81
N ALA A 216 -10.89 4.05 -5.23
CA ALA A 216 -9.70 3.23 -5.38
C ALA A 216 -9.94 1.78 -4.92
N SER A 217 -10.68 1.57 -3.82
CA SER A 217 -11.00 0.22 -3.34
C SER A 217 -11.94 -0.53 -4.28
N VAL A 218 -12.89 0.17 -4.92
CA VAL A 218 -13.78 -0.42 -5.93
C VAL A 218 -12.99 -0.79 -7.18
N LEU A 219 -12.12 0.11 -7.67
CA LEU A 219 -11.26 -0.15 -8.82
C LEU A 219 -10.31 -1.32 -8.59
N LEU A 220 -9.68 -1.43 -7.42
CA LEU A 220 -8.80 -2.55 -7.07
C LEU A 220 -9.56 -3.88 -7.04
N ASN A 221 -10.74 -3.91 -6.44
CA ASN A 221 -11.57 -5.11 -6.41
C ASN A 221 -12.01 -5.52 -7.82
N GLN A 222 -12.41 -4.55 -8.64
CA GLN A 222 -12.84 -4.80 -10.02
C GLN A 222 -11.67 -5.29 -10.89
N GLN A 223 -10.49 -4.67 -10.77
CA GLN A 223 -9.29 -5.15 -11.44
C GLN A 223 -8.90 -6.57 -11.01
N SER A 224 -9.06 -6.90 -9.72
CA SER A 224 -8.81 -8.25 -9.22
C SER A 224 -9.81 -9.27 -9.80
N THR A 225 -11.09 -8.92 -9.90
CA THR A 225 -12.10 -9.81 -10.48
C THR A 225 -11.90 -10.00 -11.98
N ASP A 226 -11.55 -8.92 -12.69
CA ASP A 226 -11.29 -8.95 -14.14
C ASP A 226 -10.03 -9.77 -14.44
N TYR A 227 -8.99 -9.63 -13.62
CA TYR A 227 -7.77 -10.41 -13.73
C TYR A 227 -8.02 -11.91 -13.54
N GLU A 228 -8.74 -12.31 -12.48
CA GLU A 228 -9.08 -13.72 -12.26
C GLU A 228 -9.99 -14.27 -13.36
N SER A 229 -10.95 -13.46 -13.84
CA SER A 229 -11.80 -13.82 -14.97
C SER A 229 -10.98 -14.07 -16.25
N HIS A 230 -10.10 -13.13 -16.62
CA HIS A 230 -9.21 -13.30 -17.77
C HIS A 230 -8.28 -14.49 -17.62
N LYS A 231 -7.68 -14.68 -16.45
CA LYS A 231 -6.82 -15.84 -16.18
C LYS A 231 -7.56 -17.15 -16.37
N ASN A 232 -8.76 -17.28 -15.80
CA ASN A 232 -9.59 -18.47 -15.96
C ASN A 232 -9.99 -18.68 -17.42
N GLN A 233 -10.34 -17.61 -18.14
CA GLN A 233 -10.66 -17.68 -19.56
C GLN A 233 -9.45 -18.16 -20.39
N LEU A 234 -8.26 -17.61 -20.13
CA LEU A 234 -7.01 -18.03 -20.76
C LEU A 234 -6.68 -19.50 -20.48
N GLU A 235 -6.90 -19.99 -19.25
CA GLU A 235 -6.72 -21.41 -18.93
C GLU A 235 -7.69 -22.31 -19.69
N VAL A 236 -8.96 -21.90 -19.81
CA VAL A 236 -9.99 -22.62 -20.59
C VAL A 236 -9.62 -22.61 -22.07
N ASP A 237 -9.23 -21.47 -22.64
CA ASP A 237 -8.87 -21.32 -24.05
C ASP A 237 -7.59 -22.10 -24.39
N LEU A 238 -6.57 -22.07 -23.53
CA LEU A 238 -5.37 -22.87 -23.73
C LEU A 238 -5.68 -24.38 -23.68
N LYS A 239 -6.57 -24.79 -22.78
CA LYS A 239 -7.00 -26.18 -22.69
C LYS A 239 -7.77 -26.58 -23.95
N SER A 240 -8.67 -25.73 -24.44
CA SER A 240 -9.45 -25.99 -25.66
C SER A 240 -8.56 -26.05 -26.91
N ILE A 241 -7.61 -25.11 -27.06
CA ILE A 241 -6.60 -25.12 -28.13
C ILE A 241 -5.74 -26.38 -28.05
N LYS A 242 -5.26 -26.75 -26.86
CA LYS A 242 -4.47 -27.97 -26.66
C LYS A 242 -5.25 -29.21 -27.07
N THR A 243 -6.53 -29.30 -26.69
CA THR A 243 -7.39 -30.42 -27.08
C THR A 243 -7.63 -30.44 -28.58
N ALA A 244 -7.98 -29.31 -29.20
CA ALA A 244 -8.21 -29.18 -30.64
C ALA A 244 -6.94 -29.53 -31.45
N PHE A 245 -5.78 -29.03 -31.02
CA PHE A 245 -4.49 -29.33 -31.64
C PHE A 245 -4.14 -30.83 -31.51
N SER A 246 -4.39 -31.44 -30.35
CA SER A 246 -4.14 -32.87 -30.15
C SER A 246 -5.08 -33.77 -30.95
N SER A 247 -6.35 -33.38 -31.11
CA SER A 247 -7.32 -34.09 -31.97
C SER A 247 -6.97 -33.96 -33.45
N GLU A 248 -6.53 -32.78 -33.88
CA GLU A 248 -6.11 -32.53 -35.26
C GLU A 248 -4.82 -33.28 -35.62
N LEU A 249 -3.81 -33.31 -34.74
CA LEU A 249 -2.56 -34.05 -35.01
C LEU A 249 -2.75 -35.57 -35.03
N GLY A 250 -3.47 -36.13 -34.05
CA GLY A 250 -3.66 -37.58 -33.95
C GLY A 250 -4.46 -38.19 -35.12
N LEU A 251 -5.25 -37.37 -35.82
CA LEU A 251 -6.09 -37.82 -36.93
C LEU A 251 -5.50 -37.49 -38.31
N LYS A 252 -4.58 -36.53 -38.40
CA LYS A 252 -3.88 -36.20 -39.66
C LYS A 252 -2.85 -37.27 -40.05
N GLU A 253 -2.23 -37.94 -39.09
CA GLU A 253 -1.28 -39.03 -39.32
C GLU A 253 -1.91 -40.23 -40.07
N PRO A 254 -3.07 -40.79 -39.65
CA PRO A 254 -3.79 -41.80 -40.41
C PRO A 254 -4.15 -41.38 -41.84
N VAL A 255 -4.61 -40.14 -42.05
CA VAL A 255 -4.93 -39.62 -43.39
C VAL A 255 -3.69 -39.63 -44.28
N ASN A 256 -2.56 -39.14 -43.77
CA ASN A 256 -1.29 -39.12 -44.51
C ASN A 256 -0.83 -40.54 -44.87
N TYR A 257 -0.95 -41.49 -43.95
CA TYR A 257 -0.59 -42.89 -44.20
C TYR A 257 -1.43 -43.51 -45.33
N TRP A 258 -2.76 -43.42 -45.26
CA TRP A 258 -3.62 -44.00 -46.31
C TRP A 258 -3.48 -43.27 -47.65
N GLN A 259 -3.22 -41.97 -47.64
CA GLN A 259 -2.94 -41.19 -48.85
C GLN A 259 -1.58 -41.56 -49.46
N ALA A 260 -0.56 -41.87 -48.66
CA ALA A 260 0.70 -42.42 -49.16
C ALA A 260 0.49 -43.81 -49.78
N LYS A 261 -0.27 -44.69 -49.12
CA LYS A 261 -0.60 -46.03 -49.62
C LYS A 261 -1.43 -46.01 -50.91
N LEU A 262 -2.37 -45.07 -51.03
CA LEU A 262 -3.13 -44.81 -52.26
C LEU A 262 -2.21 -44.44 -53.43
N ARG A 263 -1.25 -43.52 -53.20
CA ARG A 263 -0.26 -43.12 -54.21
C ARG A 263 0.62 -44.29 -54.64
N TYR A 264 1.07 -45.10 -53.68
CA TYR A 264 1.85 -46.31 -53.95
C TYR A 264 1.09 -47.28 -54.87
N HIS A 265 -0.15 -47.66 -54.53
CA HIS A 265 -0.93 -48.57 -55.36
C HIS A 265 -1.30 -47.97 -56.72
N ARG A 266 -1.47 -46.65 -56.85
CA ARG A 266 -1.63 -45.99 -58.15
C ARG A 266 -0.39 -46.17 -59.03
N TRP A 267 0.80 -46.00 -58.46
CA TRP A 267 2.05 -46.20 -59.18
C TRP A 267 2.23 -47.67 -59.58
N VAL A 268 2.02 -48.61 -58.65
CA VAL A 268 2.05 -50.06 -58.93
C VAL A 268 1.03 -50.43 -60.02
N LEU A 269 -0.16 -49.85 -60.01
CA LEU A 269 -1.19 -50.10 -61.03
C LEU A 269 -0.77 -49.62 -62.42
N CYS A 270 -0.11 -48.46 -62.52
CA CYS A 270 0.50 -47.99 -63.77
C CYS A 270 1.60 -48.94 -64.25
N CYS A 271 2.51 -49.36 -63.37
CA CYS A 271 3.55 -50.34 -63.72
C CYS A 271 2.94 -51.68 -64.18
N MET A 272 1.95 -52.20 -63.46
CA MET A 272 1.28 -53.46 -63.80
C MET A 272 0.48 -53.37 -65.10
N ALA A 273 -0.10 -52.21 -65.42
CA ALA A 273 -0.75 -51.99 -66.72
C ALA A 273 0.25 -52.10 -67.88
N VAL A 274 1.43 -51.46 -67.74
CA VAL A 274 2.50 -51.53 -68.74
C VAL A 274 3.03 -52.96 -68.88
N VAL A 275 3.26 -53.67 -67.76
CA VAL A 275 3.71 -55.07 -67.78
C VAL A 275 2.67 -55.97 -68.44
N THR A 276 1.38 -55.80 -68.14
CA THR A 276 0.30 -56.60 -68.74
C THR A 276 0.23 -56.37 -70.25
N LEU A 277 0.33 -55.11 -70.69
CA LEU A 277 0.37 -54.76 -72.12
C LEU A 277 1.59 -55.35 -72.82
N PHE A 278 2.76 -55.29 -72.16
CA PHE A 278 4.00 -55.88 -72.68
C PHE A 278 3.90 -57.41 -72.80
N VAL A 279 3.38 -58.09 -71.78
CA VAL A 279 3.17 -59.55 -71.79
C VAL A 279 2.19 -59.96 -72.90
N ALA A 280 1.07 -59.24 -73.04
CA ALA A 280 0.10 -59.49 -74.09
C ALA A 280 0.70 -59.25 -75.49
N GLY A 281 1.42 -58.13 -75.66
CA GLY A 281 2.11 -57.80 -76.90
C GLY A 281 3.21 -58.80 -77.27
N ALA A 282 4.02 -59.23 -76.30
CA ALA A 282 5.05 -60.25 -76.48
C ALA A 282 4.43 -61.61 -76.83
N ALA A 283 3.32 -62.00 -76.20
CA ALA A 283 2.60 -63.22 -76.56
C ALA A 283 2.11 -63.19 -78.02
N ILE A 284 1.53 -62.07 -78.45
CA ILE A 284 1.09 -61.86 -79.84
C ILE A 284 2.28 -61.88 -80.80
N TYR A 285 3.37 -61.17 -80.46
CA TYR A 285 4.58 -61.12 -81.28
C TYR A 285 5.23 -62.50 -81.43
N CYS A 286 5.39 -63.25 -80.33
CA CYS A 286 5.90 -64.62 -80.35
C CYS A 286 5.02 -65.55 -81.19
N PHE A 287 3.69 -65.39 -81.11
CA PHE A 287 2.75 -66.14 -81.95
C PHE A 287 2.93 -65.83 -83.43
N ILE A 288 3.04 -64.55 -83.81
CA ILE A 288 3.26 -64.11 -85.20
C ILE A 288 4.61 -64.61 -85.72
N CYS A 289 5.68 -64.51 -84.93
CA CYS A 289 7.00 -64.98 -85.34
C CYS A 289 7.02 -66.50 -85.54
N ALA A 290 6.43 -67.26 -84.61
CA ALA A 290 6.29 -68.71 -84.76
C ALA A 290 5.47 -69.07 -86.01
N ALA A 291 4.35 -68.37 -86.26
CA ALA A 291 3.54 -68.57 -87.45
C ALA A 291 4.29 -68.24 -88.76
N TYR A 292 5.05 -67.14 -88.79
CA TYR A 292 5.86 -66.75 -89.95
C TYR A 292 6.98 -67.76 -90.24
N GLN A 293 7.66 -68.24 -89.20
CA GLN A 293 8.71 -69.25 -89.33
C GLN A 293 8.13 -70.59 -89.83
N PHE A 294 6.94 -70.98 -89.36
CA PHE A 294 6.27 -72.18 -89.86
C PHE A 294 5.69 -72.02 -91.28
N SER A 295 5.38 -70.80 -91.73
CA SER A 295 4.93 -70.52 -93.10
C SER A 295 6.01 -70.77 -94.17
N HIS A 296 7.30 -70.79 -93.79
CA HIS A 296 8.43 -71.09 -94.69
C HIS A 296 8.81 -72.57 -94.70
N ALA A 297 8.08 -73.43 -93.96
CA ALA A 297 8.28 -74.87 -93.98
C ALA A 297 7.46 -75.53 -95.10
N ASP A 298 8.00 -76.57 -95.74
CA ASP A 298 7.38 -77.25 -96.89
C ASP A 298 5.92 -77.68 -96.62
N ILE A 299 5.02 -77.18 -97.46
CA ILE A 299 3.55 -77.24 -97.33
C ILE A 299 2.99 -78.68 -97.35
N GLY A 300 3.80 -79.68 -97.68
CA GLY A 300 3.38 -81.08 -97.81
C GLY A 300 3.35 -81.93 -96.53
N ARG A 301 3.99 -81.51 -95.44
CA ARG A 301 3.99 -82.26 -94.15
C ARG A 301 4.19 -81.31 -92.97
N ILE A 302 3.16 -80.57 -92.56
CA ILE A 302 3.22 -79.81 -91.30
C ILE A 302 3.30 -80.84 -90.15
N PRO A 303 4.42 -80.92 -89.40
CA PRO A 303 4.53 -81.84 -88.28
C PRO A 303 3.50 -81.42 -87.21
N LEU A 304 2.79 -82.39 -86.62
CA LEU A 304 1.89 -82.15 -85.49
C LEU A 304 2.57 -81.35 -84.35
N LEU A 305 3.89 -81.50 -84.23
CA LEU A 305 4.73 -80.74 -83.31
C LEU A 305 4.64 -79.22 -83.52
N HIS A 306 4.65 -78.71 -84.75
CA HIS A 306 4.57 -77.25 -85.01
C HIS A 306 3.23 -76.66 -84.58
N LEU A 307 2.13 -77.37 -84.85
CA LEU A 307 0.80 -76.97 -84.41
C LEU A 307 0.69 -76.99 -82.87
N SER A 308 1.29 -78.00 -82.22
CA SER A 308 1.31 -78.10 -80.76
C SER A 308 2.08 -76.95 -80.10
N ILE A 309 3.19 -76.50 -80.71
CA ILE A 309 3.99 -75.37 -80.22
C ILE A 309 3.20 -74.06 -80.34
N LEU A 310 2.53 -73.83 -81.47
CA LEU A 310 1.70 -72.64 -81.68
C LEU A 310 0.54 -72.57 -80.66
N PHE A 311 -0.10 -73.72 -80.40
CA PHE A 311 -1.16 -73.83 -79.41
C PHE A 311 -0.65 -73.62 -77.98
N ALA A 312 0.54 -74.15 -77.66
CA ALA A 312 1.19 -73.96 -76.37
C ALA A 312 1.54 -72.48 -76.12
N ILE A 313 2.09 -71.76 -77.11
CA ILE A 313 2.40 -70.32 -77.01
C ILE A 313 1.12 -69.51 -76.79
N SER A 314 0.05 -69.80 -77.54
CA SER A 314 -1.24 -69.10 -77.40
C SER A 314 -1.84 -69.33 -76.01
N THR A 315 -1.89 -70.57 -75.56
CA THR A 315 -2.46 -70.94 -74.26
C THR A 315 -1.63 -70.37 -73.10
N ALA A 316 -0.29 -70.43 -73.19
CA ALA A 316 0.61 -69.84 -72.21
C ALA A 316 0.47 -68.31 -72.16
N GLY A 317 0.36 -67.64 -73.32
CA GLY A 317 0.16 -66.20 -73.42
C GLY A 317 -1.16 -65.72 -72.79
N ILE A 318 -2.26 -66.43 -73.08
CA ILE A 318 -3.58 -66.17 -72.48
C ILE A 318 -3.52 -66.38 -70.97
N TRP A 319 -2.91 -67.46 -70.51
CA TRP A 319 -2.78 -67.78 -69.08
C TRP A 319 -1.94 -66.73 -68.33
N LEU A 320 -0.80 -66.31 -68.89
CA LEU A 320 0.07 -65.31 -68.27
C LEU A 320 -0.60 -63.92 -68.23
N THR A 321 -1.29 -63.55 -69.31
CA THR A 321 -2.09 -62.32 -69.35
C THR A 321 -3.22 -62.35 -68.31
N ARG A 322 -3.90 -63.49 -68.14
CA ARG A 322 -4.93 -63.68 -67.11
C ARG A 322 -4.37 -63.47 -65.69
N ILE A 323 -3.16 -63.95 -65.40
CA ILE A 323 -2.49 -63.73 -64.11
C ILE A 323 -2.17 -62.25 -63.91
N CYS A 324 -1.62 -61.58 -64.92
CA CYS A 324 -1.30 -60.16 -64.83
C CYS A 324 -2.55 -59.30 -64.59
N SER A 325 -3.63 -59.55 -65.34
CA SER A 325 -4.93 -58.89 -65.15
C SER A 325 -5.50 -59.12 -63.75
N LYS A 326 -5.36 -60.34 -63.22
CA LYS A 326 -5.78 -60.70 -61.86
C LYS A 326 -5.01 -59.90 -60.79
N ILE A 327 -3.68 -59.78 -60.92
CA ILE A 327 -2.83 -58.96 -60.03
C ILE A 327 -3.18 -57.47 -60.15
N PHE A 328 -3.46 -57.00 -61.36
CA PHE A 328 -3.91 -55.63 -61.63
C PHE A 328 -5.23 -55.31 -60.91
N ILE A 329 -6.23 -56.19 -61.04
CA ILE A 329 -7.53 -56.05 -60.37
C ILE A 329 -7.35 -56.06 -58.84
N SER A 330 -6.47 -56.91 -58.30
CA SER A 330 -6.16 -56.92 -56.87
C SER A 330 -5.59 -55.57 -56.39
N ASN A 331 -4.63 -55.01 -57.11
CA ASN A 331 -4.07 -53.69 -56.79
C ASN A 331 -5.09 -52.55 -56.97
N LEU A 332 -6.00 -52.68 -57.93
CA LEU A 332 -7.11 -51.76 -58.11
C LEU A 332 -8.03 -51.76 -56.89
N HIS A 333 -8.41 -52.93 -56.37
CA HIS A 333 -9.20 -53.03 -55.15
C HIS A 333 -8.49 -52.43 -53.93
N LEU A 334 -7.19 -52.71 -53.76
CA LEU A 334 -6.39 -52.12 -52.67
C LEU A 334 -6.31 -50.59 -52.77
N ARG A 335 -6.23 -50.06 -54.00
CA ARG A 335 -6.28 -48.61 -54.25
C ARG A 335 -7.63 -48.03 -53.89
N THR A 336 -8.72 -48.68 -54.30
CA THR A 336 -10.09 -48.23 -53.98
C THR A 336 -10.36 -48.28 -52.48
N ASP A 337 -9.96 -49.34 -51.78
CA ASP A 337 -10.05 -49.45 -50.32
C ASP A 337 -9.25 -48.34 -49.61
N ALA A 338 -8.02 -48.05 -50.07
CA ALA A 338 -7.25 -46.93 -49.54
C ALA A 338 -7.93 -45.57 -49.78
N HIS A 339 -8.57 -45.38 -50.95
CA HIS A 339 -9.31 -44.16 -51.28
C HIS A 339 -10.55 -43.97 -50.40
N GLU A 340 -11.31 -45.05 -50.20
CA GLU A 340 -12.48 -45.09 -49.31
C GLU A 340 -12.08 -44.72 -47.88
N ARG A 341 -11.00 -45.33 -47.35
CA ARG A 341 -10.48 -45.01 -46.01
C ARG A 341 -10.00 -43.57 -45.88
N VAL A 342 -9.33 -43.00 -46.89
CA VAL A 342 -8.96 -41.57 -46.89
C VAL A 342 -10.21 -40.69 -46.81
N THR A 343 -11.25 -41.04 -47.58
CA THR A 343 -12.51 -40.29 -47.59
C THR A 343 -13.21 -40.39 -46.24
N MET A 344 -13.32 -41.60 -45.67
CA MET A 344 -13.89 -41.82 -44.34
C MET A 344 -13.13 -41.07 -43.24
N CYS A 345 -11.79 -41.13 -43.21
CA CYS A 345 -11.00 -40.37 -42.24
C CYS A 345 -11.21 -38.85 -42.37
N LYS A 346 -11.28 -38.33 -43.59
CA LYS A 346 -11.52 -36.89 -43.83
C LYS A 346 -12.94 -36.47 -43.45
N THR A 347 -13.93 -37.31 -43.73
CA THR A 347 -15.32 -37.07 -43.32
C THR A 347 -15.45 -37.13 -41.80
N TYR A 348 -14.81 -38.09 -41.14
CA TYR A 348 -14.76 -38.17 -39.68
C TYR A 348 -14.11 -36.92 -39.07
N LEU A 349 -13.00 -36.45 -39.63
CA LEU A 349 -12.36 -35.18 -39.25
C LEU A 349 -13.29 -33.98 -39.43
N ALA A 350 -13.97 -33.88 -40.58
CA ALA A 350 -14.91 -32.79 -40.84
C ALA A 350 -16.11 -32.79 -39.88
N LEU A 351 -16.59 -33.98 -39.48
CA LEU A 351 -17.68 -34.12 -38.52
C LEU A 351 -17.24 -33.83 -37.08
N LEU A 352 -15.99 -34.17 -36.71
CA LEU A 352 -15.42 -33.80 -35.41
C LEU A 352 -15.18 -32.29 -35.27
N ALA A 353 -14.86 -31.60 -36.37
CA ALA A 353 -14.68 -30.16 -36.38
C ALA A 353 -16.00 -29.38 -36.15
N ILE A 354 -17.16 -30.05 -36.26
CA ILE A 354 -18.48 -29.47 -35.98
C ILE A 354 -18.81 -29.71 -34.51
N ASP A 355 -19.05 -28.63 -33.76
CA ASP A 355 -19.20 -28.55 -32.28
C ASP A 355 -20.30 -29.45 -31.65
N LYS A 356 -21.13 -30.12 -32.48
CA LYS A 356 -22.18 -31.09 -32.08
C LYS A 356 -22.24 -32.36 -32.95
N GLY A 357 -21.21 -32.63 -33.75
CA GLY A 357 -21.32 -33.48 -34.93
C GLY A 357 -21.44 -34.99 -34.70
N ILE A 358 -20.98 -35.54 -33.58
CA ILE A 358 -20.85 -37.01 -33.40
C ILE A 358 -21.14 -37.41 -31.95
N THR A 359 -22.07 -38.34 -31.74
CA THR A 359 -22.23 -39.03 -30.44
C THR A 359 -21.17 -40.11 -30.26
N GLU A 360 -20.85 -40.51 -29.02
CA GLU A 360 -19.85 -41.56 -28.76
C GLU A 360 -20.24 -42.91 -29.43
N THR A 361 -21.54 -43.18 -29.59
CA THR A 361 -22.05 -44.34 -30.33
C THR A 361 -21.71 -44.26 -31.82
N ASP A 362 -21.90 -43.10 -32.46
CA ASP A 362 -21.57 -42.88 -33.88
C ASP A 362 -20.06 -42.97 -34.11
N ARG A 363 -19.26 -42.52 -33.13
CA ARG A 363 -17.79 -42.64 -33.15
C ARG A 363 -17.36 -44.10 -33.17
N GLN A 364 -17.92 -44.94 -32.32
CA GLN A 364 -17.59 -46.37 -32.29
C GLN A 364 -17.96 -47.06 -33.61
N LEU A 365 -19.12 -46.73 -34.20
CA LEU A 365 -19.55 -47.27 -35.50
C LEU A 365 -18.59 -46.88 -36.63
N MET A 366 -18.17 -45.62 -36.68
CA MET A 366 -17.20 -45.13 -37.68
C MET A 366 -15.82 -45.78 -37.52
N LEU A 367 -15.34 -45.94 -36.28
CA LEU A 367 -14.05 -46.60 -36.02
C LEU A 367 -14.09 -48.09 -36.39
N GLN A 368 -15.18 -48.80 -36.07
CA GLN A 368 -15.35 -50.20 -36.48
C GLN A 368 -15.35 -50.35 -38.01
N THR A 369 -15.99 -49.41 -38.71
CA THR A 369 -16.01 -49.40 -40.17
C THR A 369 -14.61 -49.11 -40.74
N LEU A 370 -13.87 -48.17 -40.16
CA LEU A 370 -12.53 -47.77 -40.61
C LEU A 370 -11.46 -48.86 -40.39
N PHE A 371 -11.58 -49.62 -39.29
CA PHE A 371 -10.65 -50.70 -38.94
C PHE A 371 -11.05 -52.07 -39.48
N ARG A 372 -12.10 -52.15 -40.31
CA ARG A 372 -12.49 -53.42 -40.94
C ARG A 372 -11.32 -54.01 -41.74
N PRO A 373 -11.04 -55.32 -41.64
CA PRO A 373 -10.03 -55.95 -42.49
C PRO A 373 -10.42 -55.81 -43.97
N SER A 374 -9.45 -55.46 -44.82
CA SER A 374 -9.67 -55.38 -46.27
C SER A 374 -9.98 -56.78 -46.82
N SER A 375 -11.08 -56.94 -47.54
CA SER A 375 -11.44 -58.20 -48.17
C SER A 375 -10.60 -58.43 -49.44
N THR A 376 -9.33 -58.78 -49.29
CA THR A 376 -8.53 -59.26 -50.42
C THR A 376 -8.90 -60.71 -50.72
N GLY A 377 -10.03 -60.91 -51.40
CA GLY A 377 -10.55 -62.23 -51.79
C GLY A 377 -9.76 -62.93 -52.91
N PHE A 378 -8.45 -62.69 -53.00
CA PHE A 378 -7.65 -63.12 -54.15
C PHE A 378 -6.83 -64.39 -53.89
N ILE A 379 -6.66 -64.82 -52.63
CA ILE A 379 -6.00 -66.10 -52.27
C ILE A 379 -7.05 -67.08 -51.74
N LYS A 380 -8.12 -67.26 -52.49
CA LYS A 380 -8.92 -68.49 -52.44
C LYS A 380 -8.86 -69.12 -53.81
N GLU A 381 -7.85 -69.99 -53.94
CA GLU A 381 -7.81 -71.20 -54.77
C GLU A 381 -8.55 -71.13 -56.11
N ASP A 382 -7.79 -70.83 -57.17
CA ASP A 382 -8.14 -71.18 -58.54
C ASP A 382 -6.82 -71.41 -59.31
N GLY A 383 -5.95 -72.23 -58.71
CA GLY A 383 -4.80 -72.83 -59.40
C GLY A 383 -5.28 -73.90 -60.38
N PRO A 384 -4.53 -74.24 -61.44
CA PRO A 384 -4.96 -75.26 -62.40
C PRO A 384 -5.10 -76.59 -61.65
N SER A 385 -6.34 -77.03 -61.43
CA SER A 385 -6.71 -78.21 -60.66
C SER A 385 -6.25 -79.55 -61.26
N GLY A 386 -5.40 -79.53 -62.30
CA GLY A 386 -4.85 -80.73 -62.95
C GLY A 386 -3.53 -81.24 -62.39
N VAL A 387 -2.62 -80.38 -61.90
CA VAL A 387 -1.25 -80.82 -61.54
C VAL A 387 -1.20 -81.60 -60.22
N PHE A 388 -2.04 -81.25 -59.25
CA PHE A 388 -2.09 -81.95 -57.96
C PHE A 388 -2.84 -83.29 -58.03
N GLU A 389 -3.86 -83.40 -58.88
CA GLU A 389 -4.56 -84.65 -59.17
C GLU A 389 -3.65 -85.64 -59.93
N LEU A 390 -2.81 -85.16 -60.85
CA LEU A 390 -1.86 -86.03 -61.56
C LEU A 390 -0.79 -86.63 -60.64
N ALA A 391 -0.31 -85.88 -59.65
CA ALA A 391 0.62 -86.40 -58.63
C ALA A 391 -0.03 -87.51 -57.77
N LYS A 392 -1.29 -87.32 -57.37
CA LYS A 392 -2.08 -88.32 -56.63
C LYS A 392 -2.38 -89.58 -57.42
N ILE A 393 -2.61 -89.47 -58.73
CA ILE A 393 -2.86 -90.62 -59.62
C ILE A 393 -1.58 -91.45 -59.82
N TRP A 394 -0.41 -90.82 -59.83
CA TRP A 394 0.88 -91.52 -59.96
C TRP A 394 1.23 -92.30 -58.69
N GLU A 395 1.00 -91.71 -57.51
CA GLU A 395 1.21 -92.36 -56.21
C GLU A 395 0.28 -93.57 -56.00
N ARG A 396 -0.93 -93.54 -56.56
CA ARG A 396 -1.90 -94.65 -56.45
C ARG A 396 -1.65 -95.82 -57.44
N ARG A 397 -0.74 -95.67 -58.42
CA ARG A 397 -0.36 -96.75 -59.37
C ARG A 397 0.99 -97.42 -59.05
N GLY A 398 1.73 -96.92 -58.06
CA GLY A 398 3.05 -97.42 -57.67
C GLY A 398 3.08 -98.23 -56.37
N GLY A 399 1.93 -98.72 -55.89
CA GLY A 399 1.80 -99.53 -54.68
C GLY A 399 1.30 -100.94 -54.95
#